data_AF-A0A1M6SDS8-F1
#
_entry.id   AF-A0A1M6SDS8-F1
#
_cell.length_a   1.000
_cell.length_b   1.000
_cell.length_c   1.000
_cell.angle_alpha   90.00
_cell.angle_beta   90.00
_cell.angle_gamma   90.00
#
_symmetry.space_group_name_H-M   'P 1'
#
loop_
_entity.id
_entity.type
_entity.pdbx_description
1 polymer ?
#
loop_
_entity_poly.entity_id
_entity_poly.type
_entity_poly.pdbx_seq_one_letter_code
_entity_poly.pdbx_strand_id
1 'polypeptide(L)'
;MTVRVERTFDLPVPPEDVWDFIADPKRRAEAISVVADYDTKAGGRRATWHIELPIPFVNRTIPVKTEDVSREEPRYVKFVGR
;
A
#
# COMPACT_ATOMS: atom_id res chain seq x y z
N MET A 1 9.64 -6.22 19.87
CA MET A 1 9.29 -4.78 19.92
C MET A 1 8.38 -4.52 18.73
N THR A 2 7.15 -4.04 18.96
CA THR A 2 6.15 -3.83 17.90
C THR A 2 5.87 -2.34 17.81
N VAL A 3 5.97 -1.76 16.61
CA VAL A 3 5.66 -0.35 16.37
C VAL A 3 4.25 -0.26 15.80
N ARG A 4 3.43 0.64 16.36
CA ARG A 4 2.15 1.05 15.77
C ARG A 4 2.29 2.51 15.35
N VAL A 5 1.96 2.79 14.10
CA VAL A 5 1.94 4.14 13.54
C VAL A 5 0.53 4.40 13.03
N GLU A 6 0.01 5.58 13.32
CA GLU A 6 -1.25 6.08 12.80
C GLU A 6 -1.02 7.49 12.23
N ARG A 7 -1.65 7.77 11.09
CA ARG A 7 -1.61 9.09 10.45
C ARG A 7 -2.95 9.38 9.80
N THR A 8 -3.46 10.58 10.06
CA THR A 8 -4.73 11.07 9.50
C THR A 8 -4.46 12.29 8.62
N PHE A 9 -5.21 12.40 7.53
CA PHE A 9 -5.13 13.51 6.59
C PHE A 9 -6.54 14.01 6.30
N ASP A 10 -6.71 15.33 6.24
CA ASP A 10 -7.92 15.98 5.74
C ASP A 10 -7.66 16.45 4.31
N LEU A 11 -8.47 15.96 3.37
CA LEU A 11 -8.32 16.25 1.95
C LEU A 11 -9.58 16.98 1.44
N PRO A 12 -9.44 18.08 0.68
CA PRO A 12 -10.57 18.83 0.13
C PRO A 12 -11.12 18.17 -1.14
N VAL A 13 -11.31 16.85 -1.12
CA VAL A 13 -11.86 16.04 -2.22
C VAL A 13 -12.90 15.05 -1.71
N PRO A 14 -13.85 14.63 -2.55
CA PRO A 14 -14.81 13.59 -2.19
C PRO A 14 -14.14 12.24 -1.83
N PRO A 15 -14.73 11.44 -0.93
CA PRO A 15 -14.18 10.12 -0.56
C PRO A 15 -14.02 9.16 -1.74
N GLU A 16 -14.85 9.29 -2.79
CA GLU A 16 -14.79 8.44 -3.98
C GLU A 16 -13.48 8.65 -4.75
N ASP A 17 -13.00 9.89 -4.86
CA ASP A 17 -11.73 10.19 -5.54
C ASP A 17 -10.54 9.58 -4.77
N VAL A 18 -10.59 9.65 -3.44
CA VAL A 18 -9.59 9.02 -2.57
C VAL A 18 -9.67 7.50 -2.72
N TRP A 19 -10.88 6.94 -2.73
CA TRP A 19 -11.09 5.51 -2.91
C TRP A 19 -10.52 5.01 -4.23
N ASP A 20 -10.85 5.66 -5.35
CA ASP A 20 -10.35 5.31 -6.68
C ASP A 20 -8.83 5.38 -6.76
N PHE A 21 -8.21 6.31 -6.02
CA PHE A 21 -6.77 6.37 -5.87
C PHE A 21 -6.21 5.20 -5.07
N ILE A 22 -6.75 4.92 -3.88
CA ILE A 22 -6.23 3.87 -3.00
C ILE A 22 -6.67 2.47 -3.43
N ALA A 23 -7.65 2.29 -4.31
CA ALA A 23 -8.10 0.99 -4.78
C ALA A 23 -7.18 0.44 -5.88
N ASP A 24 -6.59 1.32 -6.69
CA ASP A 24 -5.63 0.99 -7.75
C ASP A 24 -4.22 0.72 -7.16
N PRO A 25 -3.72 -0.53 -7.22
CA PRO A 25 -2.37 -0.85 -6.74
C PRO A 25 -1.27 -0.07 -7.43
N LYS A 26 -1.46 0.30 -8.71
CA LYS A 26 -0.49 1.08 -9.48
C LYS A 26 -0.33 2.48 -8.89
N ARG A 27 -1.44 3.19 -8.68
CA ARG A 27 -1.45 4.53 -8.06
C ARG A 27 -0.80 4.51 -6.67
N ARG A 28 -1.05 3.44 -5.89
CA ARG A 28 -0.39 3.25 -4.59
C ARG A 28 1.11 3.05 -4.73
N ALA A 29 1.57 2.20 -5.65
CA ALA A 29 2.99 1.94 -5.88
C ALA A 29 3.74 3.23 -6.23
N GLU A 30 3.19 4.01 -7.16
CA GLU A 30 3.77 5.27 -7.63
C GLU A 30 3.87 6.33 -6.52
N ALA A 31 2.94 6.32 -5.56
CA ALA A 31 2.91 7.29 -4.47
C ALA A 31 3.83 6.95 -3.29
N ILE A 32 4.25 5.68 -3.16
CA ILE A 32 5.11 5.22 -2.06
C ILE A 32 6.54 5.19 -2.58
N SER A 33 7.33 6.21 -2.23
CA SER A 33 8.67 6.45 -2.79
C SER A 33 9.67 5.29 -2.69
N VAL A 34 9.45 4.34 -1.76
CA VAL A 34 10.33 3.18 -1.54
C VAL A 34 9.90 1.94 -2.31
N VAL A 35 8.77 1.97 -3.00
CA VAL A 35 8.31 0.85 -3.86
C VAL A 35 9.03 0.95 -5.19
N ALA A 36 9.88 -0.03 -5.48
CA ALA A 36 10.61 -0.13 -6.74
C ALA A 36 9.81 -0.86 -7.82
N ASP A 37 9.07 -1.91 -7.43
CA ASP A 37 8.22 -2.71 -8.32
C ASP A 37 7.06 -3.36 -7.54
N TYR A 38 6.05 -3.86 -8.24
CA TYR A 38 4.91 -4.53 -7.62
C TYR A 38 4.26 -5.59 -8.52
N ASP A 39 3.83 -6.69 -7.89
CA ASP A 39 3.05 -7.75 -8.54
C ASP A 39 1.65 -7.82 -7.92
N THR A 40 0.60 -7.71 -8.73
CA THR A 40 -0.79 -7.89 -8.27
C THR A 40 -1.39 -9.21 -8.70
N LYS A 41 -2.14 -9.84 -7.81
CA LYS A 41 -2.93 -11.05 -8.08
C LYS A 41 -4.36 -10.85 -7.57
N ALA A 42 -5.26 -11.74 -8.00
CA ALA A 42 -6.66 -11.78 -7.55
C ALA A 42 -7.38 -10.42 -7.66
N GLY A 43 -7.22 -9.72 -8.80
CA GLY A 43 -7.86 -8.42 -9.03
C GLY A 43 -7.38 -7.31 -8.08
N GLY A 44 -6.14 -7.40 -7.59
CA GLY A 44 -5.54 -6.39 -6.70
C GLY A 44 -5.67 -6.68 -5.21
N ARG A 45 -6.41 -7.72 -4.81
CA ARG A 45 -6.57 -8.13 -3.39
C ARG A 45 -5.33 -8.75 -2.76
N ARG A 46 -4.38 -9.20 -3.59
CA ARG A 46 -3.08 -9.67 -3.14
C ARG A 46 -2.02 -8.94 -3.92
N ALA A 47 -1.08 -8.32 -3.21
CA ALA A 47 0.03 -7.61 -3.83
C ALA A 47 1.35 -8.03 -3.19
N THR A 48 2.38 -8.21 -4.01
CA THR A 48 3.77 -8.28 -3.57
C THR A 48 4.44 -6.95 -3.93
N TRP A 49 4.95 -6.25 -2.93
CA TRP A 49 5.65 -4.97 -3.09
C TRP A 49 7.14 -5.24 -2.99
N HIS A 50 7.90 -4.83 -3.99
CA HIS A 50 9.36 -4.93 -3.98
C HIS A 50 9.90 -3.59 -3.50
N ILE A 51 10.31 -3.54 -2.23
CA ILE A 51 10.68 -2.30 -1.56
C ILE A 51 12.20 -2.15 -1.54
N GLU A 52 12.70 -1.02 -2.00
CA GLU A 52 14.09 -0.60 -1.87
C GLU A 52 14.19 0.48 -0.78
N LEU A 53 14.74 0.10 0.37
CA LEU A 53 14.87 1.02 1.49
C LEU A 53 16.17 1.82 1.37
N PRO A 54 16.13 3.16 1.45
CA PRO A 54 17.33 3.99 1.39
C PRO A 54 18.07 3.97 2.74
N ILE A 55 18.63 2.82 3.11
CA ILE A 55 19.38 2.62 4.34
C ILE A 55 20.87 2.62 4.00
N PRO A 56 21.71 3.42 4.69
CA PRO A 56 23.15 3.40 4.48
C PRO A 56 23.71 1.97 4.52
N PHE A 57 24.54 1.64 3.53
CA PHE A 57 25.24 0.34 3.40
C PHE A 57 24.35 -0.89 3.14
N VAL A 58 23.04 -0.72 2.94
CA VAL A 58 22.12 -1.82 2.61
C VAL A 58 21.50 -1.57 1.24
N ASN A 59 22.01 -2.25 0.22
CA ASN A 59 21.38 -2.30 -1.09
C ASN A 59 20.61 -3.63 -1.22
N ARG A 60 19.37 -3.65 -0.75
CA ARG A 60 18.51 -4.84 -0.79
C ARG A 60 17.08 -4.46 -1.15
N THR A 61 16.53 -5.18 -2.11
CA THR A 61 15.10 -5.20 -2.41
C THR A 61 14.42 -6.27 -1.56
N ILE A 62 13.37 -5.88 -0.83
CA ILE A 62 12.64 -6.78 0.07
C ILE A 62 11.21 -6.98 -0.48
N PRO A 63 10.78 -8.23 -0.74
CA PRO A 63 9.41 -8.51 -1.13
C PRO A 63 8.51 -8.50 0.11
N VAL A 64 7.49 -7.65 0.10
CA VAL A 64 6.44 -7.58 1.12
C VAL A 64 5.13 -8.03 0.53
N LYS A 65 4.55 -9.12 1.04
CA LYS A 65 3.25 -9.61 0.58
C LYS A 65 2.15 -9.00 1.42
N THR A 66 1.08 -8.59 0.77
CA THR A 66 -0.11 -8.03 1.42
C THR A 66 -1.37 -8.70 0.89
N GLU A 67 -2.38 -8.77 1.76
CA GLU A 67 -3.71 -9.25 1.41
C GLU A 67 -4.80 -8.36 2.05
N ASP A 68 -5.80 -8.02 1.26
CA ASP A 68 -7.02 -7.34 1.71
C ASP A 68 -7.85 -8.32 2.57
N VAL A 69 -8.10 -7.97 3.83
CA VAL A 69 -8.91 -8.78 4.76
C VAL A 69 -10.30 -8.20 5.01
N SER A 70 -10.50 -6.92 4.71
CA SER A 70 -11.82 -6.28 4.72
C SER A 70 -11.85 -5.16 3.68
N ARG A 71 -12.98 -5.02 2.99
CA ARG A 71 -13.18 -4.02 1.94
C ARG A 71 -14.67 -3.68 1.85
N GLU A 72 -14.99 -2.45 2.25
CA GLU A 72 -16.33 -1.86 2.21
C GLU A 72 -16.22 -0.54 1.44
N GLU A 73 -16.42 -0.60 0.13
CA GLU A 73 -16.24 0.57 -0.73
C GLU A 73 -17.37 1.60 -0.51
N PRO A 74 -17.09 2.91 -0.52
CA PRO A 74 -15.79 3.58 -0.54
C PRO A 74 -15.27 3.94 0.87
N ARG A 75 -15.78 3.27 1.91
CA ARG A 75 -15.66 3.71 3.31
C ARG A 75 -14.44 3.16 4.03
N TYR A 76 -14.07 1.92 3.75
CA TYR A 76 -13.09 1.20 4.56
C TYR A 76 -12.37 0.11 3.78
N VAL A 77 -11.06 0.02 3.98
CA VAL A 77 -10.26 -1.11 3.54
C VAL A 77 -9.20 -1.44 4.59
N LYS A 78 -8.94 -2.73 4.78
CA LYS A 78 -7.90 -3.24 5.67
C LYS A 78 -7.03 -4.26 4.96
N PHE A 79 -5.73 -4.06 5.08
CA PHE A 79 -4.71 -4.95 4.53
C PHE A 79 -3.85 -5.51 5.66
N VAL A 80 -3.32 -6.71 5.47
CA VAL A 80 -2.33 -7.32 6.37
C VAL A 80 -1.11 -7.76 5.58
N GLY A 81 0.07 -7.63 6.19
CA GLY A 81 1.30 -8.23 5.67
C GLY A 81 1.34 -9.73 5.95
N ARG A 82 1.85 -10.53 5.01
CA ARG A 82 2.10 -11.98 5.17
C ARG A 82 3.50 -12.37 4.74
#